data_AF-A0A1G3QBP6-F1
#
_entry.id   AF-A0A1G3QBP6-F1
#
_cell.length_a   1.000
_cell.length_b   1.000
_cell.length_c   1.000
_cell.angle_alpha   90.00
_cell.angle_beta   90.00
_cell.angle_gamma   90.00
#
_symmetry.space_group_name_H-M   'P 1'
#
loop_
_entity.id
_entity.type
_entity.pdbx_description
1 polymer ?
#
loop_
_entity_poly.entity_id
_entity_poly.type
_entity_poly.pdbx_seq_one_letter_code
_entity_poly.pdbx_strand_id
1 'polypeptide(L)' 'MNCKNHPEEEVMAVCQKFNVGYCIKCCEEQNYDENVRQCVCTSPNVHCNYRQQCIVYNLSMKRSRELKEGKKRH' A
#
# COMPACT_ATOMS: atom_id res chain seq x y z
N MET A 1 15.62 5.06 -5.43
CA MET A 1 15.28 3.96 -4.50
C MET A 1 14.39 2.97 -5.25
N ASN A 2 14.41 1.69 -4.89
CA ASN A 2 13.69 0.64 -5.63
C ASN A 2 12.53 0.10 -4.81
N CYS A 3 11.52 -0.45 -5.51
CA CYS A 3 10.36 -1.02 -4.84
C CYS A 3 10.78 -2.24 -4.02
N LYS A 4 10.24 -2.34 -2.79
CA LYS A 4 10.47 -3.47 -1.88
C LYS A 4 10.07 -4.82 -2.49
N ASN A 5 9.04 -4.81 -3.33
CA ASN A 5 8.46 -6.02 -3.92
C ASN A 5 8.97 -6.27 -5.34
N HIS A 6 9.40 -5.23 -6.04
CA HIS A 6 9.89 -5.26 -7.42
C HIS A 6 11.20 -4.47 -7.49
N PRO A 7 12.35 -5.09 -7.14
CA PRO A 7 13.64 -4.38 -7.09
C PRO A 7 14.04 -3.71 -8.41
N GLU A 8 13.53 -4.21 -9.52
CA GLU A 8 13.70 -3.67 -10.88
C GLU A 8 12.88 -2.41 -11.16
N GLU A 9 11.85 -2.12 -10.36
CA GLU A 9 10.91 -1.02 -10.59
C GLU A 9 11.23 0.22 -9.75
N GLU A 10 10.97 1.40 -10.33
CA GLU A 10 11.07 2.66 -9.64
C GLU A 10 9.94 2.85 -8.60
N VAL A 11 10.27 3.53 -7.52
CA VAL A 11 9.34 3.80 -6.42
C VAL A 11 8.46 5.00 -6.74
N MET A 12 7.15 4.80 -6.63
CA MET A 12 6.13 5.85 -6.74
C MET A 12 5.68 6.37 -5.37
N ALA A 13 5.71 5.51 -4.34
CA ALA A 13 5.27 5.85 -3.00
C ALA A 13 6.25 5.37 -1.93
N VAL A 14 6.55 6.23 -0.96
CA VAL A 14 7.49 5.94 0.13
C VAL A 14 6.79 6.02 1.48
N CYS A 15 6.99 5.00 2.32
CA CYS A 15 6.70 5.09 3.73
C CYS A 15 7.86 5.75 4.46
N GLN A 16 7.73 7.02 4.85
CA GLN A 16 8.79 7.78 5.53
C GLN A 16 9.19 7.19 6.89
N LYS A 17 8.26 6.57 7.62
CA LYS A 17 8.54 5.97 8.94
C LYS A 17 9.51 4.78 8.87
N PHE A 18 9.39 3.94 7.85
CA PHE A 18 10.18 2.71 7.70
C PHE A 18 11.17 2.79 6.53
N ASN A 19 11.19 3.91 5.81
CA ASN A 19 11.96 4.12 4.59
C ASN A 19 11.78 3.00 3.54
N VAL A 20 10.53 2.59 3.32
CA VAL A 20 10.15 1.51 2.38
C VAL A 20 9.45 2.11 1.18
N GLY A 21 9.88 1.72 -0.04
CA GLY A 21 9.29 2.16 -1.30
C GLY A 21 8.41 1.11 -1.99
N TYR A 22 7.41 1.57 -2.72
CA TYR A 22 6.52 0.76 -3.55
C TYR A 22 6.37 1.36 -4.96
N CYS A 23 6.38 0.52 -5.99
CA CYS A 23 6.18 0.94 -7.39
C CYS A 23 4.70 1.08 -7.75
N ILE A 24 4.43 1.57 -8.96
CA ILE A 24 3.07 1.76 -9.50
C ILE A 24 2.28 0.45 -9.49
N LYS A 25 2.89 -0.67 -9.88
CA LYS A 25 2.25 -1.99 -9.93
C LYS A 25 1.69 -2.38 -8.55
N CYS A 26 2.47 -2.20 -7.49
CA CYS A 26 2.00 -2.44 -6.11
C CYS A 26 0.86 -1.49 -5.67
N CYS A 27 0.81 -0.27 -6.21
CA CYS A 27 -0.10 0.80 -5.78
C CYS A 27 -1.42 0.80 -6.54
N GLU A 28 -1.41 0.41 -7.82
CA GLU A 28 -2.56 0.53 -8.72
C GLU A 28 -3.13 -0.81 -9.14
N GLU A 29 -2.29 -1.83 -9.37
CA GLU A 29 -2.80 -3.11 -9.83
C GLU A 29 -3.62 -3.75 -8.71
N GLN A 30 -4.92 -3.87 -8.96
CA GLN A 30 -5.84 -4.71 -8.18
C GLN A 30 -5.64 -6.19 -8.52
N ASN A 31 -4.40 -6.61 -8.80
CA ASN A 31 -4.10 -8.01 -8.98
C ASN A 31 -4.35 -8.70 -7.63
N TYR A 32 -5.48 -9.41 -7.58
CA TYR A 32 -5.88 -10.35 -6.52
C TYR A 32 -5.09 -11.66 -6.59
N ASP A 33 -3.97 -11.64 -7.30
CA ASP A 33 -2.99 -12.70 -7.15
C ASP A 33 -2.46 -12.61 -5.72
N GLU A 34 -2.72 -13.66 -4.95
CA GLU A 34 -2.27 -13.84 -3.58
C GLU A 34 -0.74 -13.71 -3.41
N ASN A 35 0.00 -13.81 -4.52
CA ASN A 35 1.45 -13.64 -4.57
C ASN A 35 1.88 -12.20 -4.87
N VAL A 36 0.97 -11.32 -5.32
CA VAL A 36 1.26 -9.91 -5.61
C VAL A 36 1.22 -9.11 -4.32
N ARG A 37 2.42 -8.78 -3.83
CA ARG A 37 2.60 -7.95 -2.63
C ARG A 37 2.14 -6.52 -2.91
N GLN A 38 1.00 -6.17 -2.33
CA GLN A 38 0.36 -4.86 -2.44
C GLN A 38 1.09 -3.74 -1.69
N CYS A 39 0.90 -2.49 -2.13
CA CYS A 39 1.23 -1.28 -1.38
C CYS A 39 0.35 -1.18 -0.12
N VAL A 40 0.87 -1.68 1.00
CA VAL A 40 0.15 -1.81 2.27
C VAL A 40 0.98 -1.22 3.40
N CYS A 41 0.34 -0.42 4.26
CA CYS A 41 0.99 0.09 5.46
C CYS A 41 1.21 -1.06 6.44
N THR A 42 2.46 -1.27 6.88
CA THR A 42 2.81 -2.36 7.80
C THR A 42 2.27 -2.15 9.23
N SER A 43 1.97 -0.90 9.61
CA SER A 43 1.52 -0.58 10.97
C SER A 43 0.38 0.45 10.97
N PRO A 44 -0.79 0.12 10.39
CA PRO A 44 -1.90 1.06 10.22
C PRO A 44 -2.58 1.42 11.55
N ASN A 45 -2.36 0.67 12.62
CA ASN A 45 -2.95 0.92 13.95
C ASN A 45 -1.98 1.60 14.93
N VAL A 46 -0.74 1.86 14.52
CA VAL A 46 0.29 2.48 15.37
C VAL A 46 0.43 3.96 15.03
N HIS A 47 0.69 4.80 16.03
CA HIS A 47 0.97 6.22 15.83
C HIS A 47 2.06 6.45 14.77
N CYS A 48 1.82 7.41 13.88
CA CYS A 48 2.74 7.76 12.80
C CYS A 48 2.58 9.25 12.47
N ASN A 49 3.64 10.03 12.65
CA ASN A 49 3.65 11.47 12.40
C ASN A 49 3.38 11.83 10.93
N TYR A 50 3.69 10.91 10.01
CA TYR A 50 3.53 11.12 8.57
C TYR A 50 2.17 10.64 8.03
N ARG A 51 1.26 10.16 8.90
CA ARG A 51 0.03 9.48 8.48
C ARG A 51 -0.82 10.29 7.51
N GLN A 52 -0.99 11.60 7.78
CA GLN A 52 -1.85 12.47 6.98
C GLN A 52 -1.37 12.63 5.53
N GLN A 53 -0.05 12.55 5.29
CA GLN A 53 0.57 12.68 3.96
C GLN A 53 1.07 11.34 3.39
N CYS A 54 0.82 10.22 4.07
CA CYS A 54 1.37 8.93 3.68
C CYS A 54 0.50 8.25 2.62
N ILE A 55 0.96 8.27 1.36
CA ILE A 55 0.29 7.61 0.23
C ILE A 55 0.05 6.13 0.51
N VAL A 56 1.05 5.41 1.04
CA VAL A 56 0.96 3.98 1.38
C VAL A 56 -0.18 3.71 2.37
N TYR A 57 -0.35 4.55 3.39
CA TYR A 57 -1.45 4.43 4.35
C TYR A 57 -2.81 4.71 3.69
N ASN A 58 -2.91 5.80 2.92
CA ASN A 58 -4.16 6.18 2.25
C ASN A 58 -4.65 5.09 1.30
N LEU A 59 -3.76 4.52 0.48
CA LEU A 59 -4.07 3.41 -0.41
C LEU A 59 -4.49 2.15 0.37
N SER A 60 -3.74 1.81 1.42
CA SER A 60 -4.08 0.67 2.30
C SER A 60 -5.47 0.80 2.92
N MET A 61 -5.85 2.00 3.37
CA MET A 61 -7.16 2.25 3.97
C MET A 61 -8.27 2.22 2.92
N LYS A 62 -8.03 2.76 1.71
CA LYS A 62 -8.98 2.70 0.59
C LYS A 62 -9.32 1.25 0.24
N ARG A 63 -8.32 0.40 0.04
CA ARG A 63 -8.51 -1.04 -0.23
C ARG A 63 -9.25 -1.76 0.89
N SER A 64 -8.93 -1.47 2.15
CA SER A 64 -9.63 -2.07 3.29
C SER A 64 -11.12 -1.69 3.33
N ARG A 65 -11.47 -0.46 2.93
CA ARG A 65 -12.87 -0.03 2.80
C ARG A 65 -13.57 -0.74 1.65
N GLU A 66 -12.95 -0.77 0.46
CA GLU A 66 -13.49 -1.45 -0.72
C GLU A 66 -13.76 -2.94 -0.47
N LEU A 67 -12.85 -3.64 0.20
CA LEU A 67 -13.04 -5.05 0.58
C LEU A 67 -14.21 -5.24 1.55
N LYS A 68 -14.42 -4.31 2.49
CA LYS A 68 -15.56 -4.36 3.42
C LYS A 68 -16.88 -4.05 2.73
N GLU A 69 -16.89 -3.14 1.76
CA GLU A 69 -18.08 -2.78 0.99
C GLU A 69 -18.45 -3.86 -0.03
N GLY A 70 -17.48 -4.46 -0.71
CA GLY A 70 -17.70 -5.60 -1.60
C GLY A 70 -18.28 -6.80 -0.85
N LYS A 71 -17.82 -7.07 0.37
CA LYS A 71 -18.37 -8.13 1.24
C LYS A 71 -19.79 -7.86 1.76
N LYS A 72 -20.28 -6.61 1.72
CA LYS A 72 -21.67 -6.28 2.12
C LYS A 72 -22.68 -6.48 0.99
N ARG A 73 -22.22 -6.69 -0.25
CA ARG A 73 -23.07 -6.86 -1.44
C ARG A 73 -23.28 -8.32 -1.84
N HIS A 74 -22.75 -9.27 -1.06
CA HIS A 74 -23.02 -10.70 -1.17
C HIS A 74 -23.80 -11.18 0.05
#